data_AF-A0A9N9JZY9-F1
#
_entry.id   AF-A0A9N9JZY9-F1
#
_cell.length_a   1.000
_cell.length_b   1.000
_cell.length_c   1.000
_cell.angle_alpha   90.00
_cell.angle_beta   90.00
_cell.angle_gamma   90.00
#
_symmetry.space_group_name_H-M   'P 1'
#
loop_
_entity.id
_entity.type
_entity.pdbx_description
1 polymer ?
#
loop_
_entity_poly.entity_id
_entity_poly.type
_entity_poly.pdbx_seq_one_letter_code
_entity_poly.pdbx_strand_id
1 'polypeptide(L)'
;LNDKKKLSYLQNRGILYGYKCEDSLTTIAKNIKCDKTTVYNILKQYAQIGSTMPKKHSSSKAIFNESALKELRKMHELGLIVPIRSTINGEVYTKLIRRHAISAIHQLVPNGQDTQDNVSSHKYWKTKNVFKNANIFVLKWPAQSPDLNLIENLWQDVKTHLRSSPDLPTSIEDLEIKVKAA
;
A
#
# COMPACT_ATOMS: atom_id res chain seq x y z
N LEU A 1 19.70 -7.43 -20.29
CA LEU A 1 18.93 -8.63 -20.68
C LEU A 1 17.46 -8.21 -20.80
N ASN A 2 17.00 -7.97 -22.04
CA ASN A 2 15.66 -7.61 -22.49
C ASN A 2 14.67 -6.99 -21.50
N ASP A 3 14.60 -5.66 -21.49
CA ASP A 3 13.45 -4.90 -21.00
C ASP A 3 12.19 -5.30 -21.79
N LYS A 4 11.40 -6.23 -21.24
CA LYS A 4 10.09 -6.58 -21.79
C LYS A 4 9.19 -5.34 -21.68
N LYS A 5 9.01 -4.65 -22.81
CA LYS A 5 8.13 -3.47 -22.92
C LYS A 5 6.73 -3.85 -22.42
N LYS A 6 6.32 -3.25 -21.29
CA LYS A 6 5.06 -3.56 -20.62
C LYS A 6 3.89 -3.04 -21.48
N LEU A 7 3.02 -3.95 -21.92
CA LEU A 7 1.83 -3.60 -22.70
C LEU A 7 0.85 -2.78 -21.86
N SER A 8 0.22 -1.78 -22.49
CA SER A 8 -0.80 -0.95 -21.86
C SER A 8 -2.07 -1.74 -21.56
N TYR A 9 -2.93 -1.20 -20.70
CA TYR A 9 -4.24 -1.78 -20.38
C TYR A 9 -5.08 -2.03 -21.63
N LEU A 10 -5.13 -1.05 -22.54
CA LEU A 10 -5.88 -1.16 -23.80
C LEU A 10 -5.31 -2.27 -24.70
N GLN A 11 -3.98 -2.41 -24.75
CA GLN A 11 -3.34 -3.47 -25.52
C GLN A 11 -3.65 -4.86 -24.96
N ASN A 12 -3.62 -5.05 -23.64
CA ASN A 12 -3.98 -6.33 -23.02
C ASN A 12 -5.46 -6.69 -23.21
N ARG A 13 -6.35 -5.71 -23.25
CA ARG A 13 -7.77 -5.94 -23.58
C ARG A 13 -8.00 -6.22 -25.06
N GLY A 14 -7.26 -5.56 -25.94
CA GLY A 14 -7.30 -5.83 -27.37
C GLY A 14 -6.86 -7.25 -27.72
N ILE A 15 -5.88 -7.80 -26.99
CA ILE A 15 -5.46 -9.22 -27.12
C ILE A 15 -6.61 -10.17 -26.77
N LEU A 16 -7.30 -9.91 -25.65
CA LEU A 16 -8.44 -10.74 -25.23
C LEU A 16 -9.60 -10.65 -26.21
N TYR A 17 -9.87 -9.45 -26.72
CA TYR A 17 -10.91 -9.21 -27.71
C TYR A 17 -10.65 -10.02 -28.98
N GLY A 18 -9.45 -9.92 -29.57
CA GLY A 18 -9.09 -10.70 -30.76
C GLY A 18 -9.17 -12.21 -30.51
N TYR A 19 -8.74 -12.70 -29.34
CA TYR A 19 -8.87 -14.11 -29.00
C TYR A 19 -10.34 -14.57 -28.90
N LYS A 20 -11.23 -13.75 -28.33
CA LYS A 20 -12.67 -14.04 -28.26
C LYS A 20 -13.36 -13.97 -29.63
N CYS A 21 -12.80 -13.20 -30.56
CA CYS A 21 -13.22 -13.14 -31.96
C CYS A 21 -12.57 -14.23 -32.82
N GLU A 22 -11.86 -15.20 -32.20
CA GLU A 22 -11.18 -16.31 -32.88
C GLU A 22 -10.09 -15.88 -33.88
N ASP A 23 -9.54 -14.67 -33.70
CA ASP A 23 -8.43 -14.19 -34.53
C ASP A 23 -7.17 -15.01 -34.30
N SER A 24 -6.39 -15.19 -35.37
CA SER A 24 -5.08 -15.83 -35.26
C SER A 24 -4.12 -15.02 -34.38
N LEU A 25 -3.23 -15.70 -33.66
CA LEU A 25 -2.19 -15.05 -32.84
C LEU A 25 -1.34 -14.04 -33.64
N THR A 26 -1.11 -14.33 -34.92
CA THR A 26 -0.35 -13.45 -35.83
C THR A 26 -1.12 -12.17 -36.15
N THR A 27 -2.44 -12.27 -36.36
CA THR A 27 -3.34 -11.14 -36.59
C THR A 27 -3.39 -10.23 -35.37
N ILE A 28 -3.57 -10.82 -34.17
CA ILE A 28 -3.61 -10.09 -32.90
C ILE A 28 -2.29 -9.35 -32.65
N ALA A 29 -1.16 -10.04 -32.83
CA ALA A 29 0.17 -9.46 -32.64
C ALA A 29 0.41 -8.24 -33.55
N LYS A 30 0.01 -8.34 -34.82
CA LYS A 30 0.11 -7.24 -35.80
C LYS A 30 -0.74 -6.04 -35.40
N ASN A 31 -1.98 -6.27 -34.97
CA ASN A 31 -2.91 -5.22 -34.57
C ASN A 31 -2.46 -4.49 -33.29
N ILE A 32 -1.89 -5.21 -32.34
CA ILE A 32 -1.44 -4.68 -31.04
C ILE A 32 -0.02 -4.11 -31.08
N LYS A 33 0.71 -4.36 -32.18
CA LYS A 33 2.12 -4.01 -32.39
C LYS A 33 3.02 -4.62 -31.33
N CYS A 34 2.86 -5.92 -31.08
CA CYS A 34 3.68 -6.69 -30.14
C CYS A 34 4.09 -8.05 -30.72
N ASP A 35 5.06 -8.72 -30.09
CA ASP A 35 5.52 -10.03 -30.53
C ASP A 35 4.44 -11.11 -30.37
N LYS A 36 4.37 -12.03 -31.34
CA LYS A 36 3.47 -13.20 -31.29
C LYS A 36 3.65 -14.02 -30.01
N THR A 37 4.89 -14.15 -29.54
CA THR A 37 5.22 -14.83 -28.28
C THR A 37 4.61 -14.14 -27.07
N THR A 38 4.50 -12.80 -27.09
CA THR A 38 3.86 -12.01 -26.03
C THR A 38 2.36 -12.27 -25.99
N VAL A 39 1.71 -12.30 -27.15
CA VAL A 39 0.28 -12.67 -27.27
C VAL A 39 0.04 -14.08 -26.73
N TYR A 40 0.86 -15.06 -27.14
CA TYR A 40 0.77 -16.43 -26.67
C TYR A 40 0.89 -16.54 -25.14
N ASN A 41 1.89 -15.88 -24.55
CA ASN A 41 2.10 -15.93 -23.10
C ASN A 41 0.94 -15.32 -22.30
N ILE A 42 0.36 -14.22 -22.80
CA ILE A 42 -0.79 -13.57 -22.16
C ILE A 42 -2.05 -14.44 -22.23
N LEU A 43 -2.30 -15.09 -23.37
CA LEU A 43 -3.45 -15.98 -23.51
C LEU A 43 -3.28 -17.27 -22.71
N LYS A 44 -2.06 -17.82 -22.65
CA LYS A 44 -1.73 -18.95 -21.78
C LYS A 44 -1.96 -18.60 -20.31
N GLN A 45 -1.60 -17.39 -19.89
CA GLN A 45 -1.90 -16.88 -18.56
C GLN A 45 -3.42 -16.73 -18.34
N TYR A 46 -4.15 -16.16 -19.30
CA TYR A 46 -5.61 -16.03 -19.23
C TYR A 46 -6.32 -17.38 -19.07
N ALA A 47 -5.89 -18.41 -19.80
CA ALA A 47 -6.45 -19.77 -19.66
C ALA A 47 -6.22 -20.36 -18.25
N GLN A 48 -5.16 -19.98 -17.56
CA GLN A 48 -4.83 -20.49 -16.22
C GLN A 48 -5.47 -19.71 -15.08
N ILE A 49 -5.62 -18.38 -15.22
CA ILE A 49 -6.02 -17.50 -14.11
C ILE A 49 -7.19 -16.56 -14.45
N GLY A 50 -7.77 -16.67 -15.64
CA GLY A 50 -8.87 -15.81 -16.10
C GLY A 50 -8.49 -14.35 -16.34
N SER A 51 -7.19 -14.01 -16.38
CA SER A 51 -6.73 -12.62 -16.51
C SER A 51 -5.59 -12.47 -17.52
N THR A 52 -5.74 -11.49 -18.43
CA THR A 52 -4.70 -11.08 -19.39
C THR A 52 -3.74 -10.03 -18.83
N MET A 53 -3.96 -9.56 -17.59
CA MET A 53 -3.06 -8.62 -16.95
C MET A 53 -1.89 -9.38 -16.32
N PRO A 54 -0.65 -8.84 -16.39
CA PRO A 54 0.49 -9.47 -15.72
C PRO A 54 0.19 -9.57 -14.22
N LYS A 55 0.47 -10.74 -13.62
CA LYS A 55 0.44 -10.87 -12.16
C LYS A 55 1.35 -9.77 -11.60
N LYS A 56 0.81 -8.90 -10.75
CA LYS A 56 1.64 -7.96 -9.99
C LYS A 56 2.69 -8.83 -9.30
N HIS A 57 3.97 -8.49 -9.45
CA HIS A 57 5.01 -9.11 -8.64
C HIS A 57 4.66 -8.79 -7.19
N SER A 58 3.95 -9.70 -6.54
CA SER A 58 3.93 -9.76 -5.09
C SER A 58 5.35 -10.14 -4.75
N SER A 59 6.08 -9.23 -4.11
CA SER A 59 7.28 -9.57 -3.36
C SER A 59 6.87 -10.66 -2.36
N SER A 60 6.97 -11.91 -2.77
CA SER A 60 6.48 -13.03 -2.00
C SER A 60 7.53 -13.35 -0.94
N LYS A 61 7.39 -12.68 0.20
CA LYS A 61 7.57 -13.34 1.49
C LYS A 61 6.28 -13.13 2.27
N ALA A 62 5.83 -14.21 2.89
CA ALA A 62 4.70 -14.26 3.80
C ALA A 62 4.76 -13.06 4.75
N ILE A 63 3.68 -12.26 4.78
CA ILE A 63 2.68 -12.29 5.85
C ILE A 63 3.37 -11.92 7.15
N PHE A 64 3.06 -10.73 7.68
CA PHE A 64 3.18 -10.40 9.11
C PHE A 64 3.71 -11.58 9.92
N ASN A 65 5.02 -11.60 10.19
CA ASN A 65 5.49 -12.54 11.20
C ASN A 65 4.78 -12.16 12.51
N GLU A 66 4.64 -13.12 13.43
CA GLU A 66 3.97 -12.89 14.71
C GLU A 66 4.53 -11.65 15.46
N SER A 67 5.80 -11.32 15.22
CA SER A 67 6.45 -10.10 15.69
C SER A 67 5.80 -8.81 15.18
N ALA A 68 5.48 -8.72 13.89
CA ALA A 68 4.92 -7.51 13.33
C ALA A 68 3.41 -7.35 13.68
N LEU A 69 2.66 -8.45 13.88
CA LEU A 69 1.31 -8.36 14.49
C LEU A 69 1.40 -7.93 15.96
N LYS A 70 2.39 -8.44 16.69
CA LYS A 70 2.67 -8.01 18.06
C LYS A 70 3.03 -6.52 18.12
N GLU A 71 3.76 -6.00 17.13
CA GLU A 71 4.02 -4.56 17.02
C GLU A 71 2.76 -3.76 16.70
N LEU A 72 1.92 -4.22 15.77
CA LEU A 72 0.63 -3.56 15.50
C LEU A 72 -0.28 -3.55 16.74
N ARG A 73 -0.36 -4.65 17.48
CA ARG A 73 -1.11 -4.73 18.74
C ARG A 73 -0.54 -3.77 19.77
N LYS A 74 0.79 -3.71 19.91
CA LYS A 74 1.46 -2.74 20.78
C LYS A 74 1.14 -1.30 20.36
N MET A 75 1.14 -1.00 19.06
CA MET A 75 0.79 0.32 18.54
C MET A 75 -0.69 0.67 18.81
N HIS A 76 -1.58 -0.31 18.71
CA HIS A 76 -2.99 -0.14 19.07
C HIS A 76 -3.16 0.10 20.59
N GLU A 77 -2.52 -0.70 21.44
CA GLU A 77 -2.54 -0.53 22.90
C GLU A 77 -2.00 0.84 23.33
N LEU A 78 -1.02 1.35 22.60
CA LEU A 78 -0.47 2.71 22.78
C LEU A 78 -1.35 3.82 22.19
N GLY A 79 -2.48 3.48 21.56
CA GLY A 79 -3.43 4.43 20.98
C GLY A 79 -2.90 5.17 19.75
N LEU A 80 -1.97 4.56 19.01
CA LEU A 80 -1.36 5.15 17.81
C LEU A 80 -2.19 4.94 16.54
N ILE A 81 -3.06 3.93 16.53
CA ILE A 81 -4.03 3.71 15.45
C ILE A 81 -5.30 4.49 15.78
N VAL A 82 -5.41 5.69 15.21
CA VAL A 82 -6.54 6.60 15.45
C VAL A 82 -7.44 6.61 14.22
N PRO A 83 -8.71 6.19 14.32
CA PRO A 83 -9.68 6.35 13.23
C PRO A 83 -10.00 7.83 13.03
N ILE A 84 -9.97 8.27 11.79
CA ILE A 84 -10.20 9.68 11.42
C ILE A 84 -11.40 9.73 10.49
N ARG A 85 -12.45 10.44 10.93
CA ARG A 85 -13.72 10.56 10.20
C ARG A 85 -13.78 11.76 9.24
N SER A 86 -12.68 12.48 9.07
CA SER A 86 -12.61 13.71 8.27
C SER A 86 -11.29 13.84 7.50
N THR A 87 -11.25 14.76 6.53
CA THR A 87 -10.00 15.13 5.86
C THR A 87 -8.99 15.68 6.86
N ILE A 88 -7.75 15.20 6.78
CA ILE A 88 -6.65 15.65 7.64
C ILE A 88 -6.03 16.91 7.03
N ASN A 89 -6.23 18.05 7.69
CA ASN A 89 -5.44 19.26 7.42
C ASN A 89 -4.27 19.37 8.42
N GLY A 90 -3.43 20.38 8.23
CA GLY A 90 -2.27 20.62 9.11
C GLY A 90 -2.63 20.78 10.58
N GLU A 91 -3.76 21.41 10.91
CA GLU A 91 -4.16 21.65 12.31
C GLU A 91 -4.68 20.40 13.00
N VAL A 92 -5.54 19.64 12.30
CA VAL A 92 -6.03 18.32 12.76
C VAL A 92 -4.83 17.40 12.98
N TYR A 93 -3.89 17.38 12.05
CA TYR A 93 -2.66 16.61 12.18
C TYR A 93 -1.83 17.04 13.40
N THR A 94 -1.59 18.34 13.60
CA THR A 94 -0.86 18.83 14.79
C THR A 94 -1.54 18.38 16.09
N LYS A 95 -2.88 18.40 16.14
CA LYS A 95 -3.65 17.97 17.32
C LYS A 95 -3.47 16.47 17.59
N LEU A 96 -3.52 15.65 16.54
CA LEU A 96 -3.28 14.20 16.64
C LEU A 96 -1.87 13.89 17.14
N ILE A 97 -0.85 14.55 16.59
CA ILE A 97 0.54 14.37 17.02
C ILE A 97 0.72 14.70 18.51
N ARG A 98 0.20 15.86 18.95
CA ARG A 98 0.29 16.26 20.36
C ARG A 98 -0.38 15.27 21.31
N ARG A 99 -1.52 14.71 20.90
CA ARG A 99 -2.34 13.88 21.77
C ARG A 99 -1.87 12.43 21.84
N HIS A 100 -1.38 11.87 20.73
CA HIS A 100 -1.14 10.43 20.60
C HIS A 100 0.30 10.09 20.26
N ALA A 101 0.95 10.85 19.35
CA ALA A 101 2.22 10.42 18.77
C ALA A 101 3.44 10.70 19.67
N ILE A 102 3.53 11.87 20.30
CA ILE A 102 4.75 12.29 21.03
C ILE A 102 5.14 11.29 22.12
N SER A 103 4.19 10.96 23.00
CA SER A 103 4.46 10.06 24.13
C SER A 103 4.88 8.67 23.64
N ALA A 104 4.21 8.16 22.60
CA ALA A 104 4.52 6.87 22.04
C ALA A 104 5.87 6.85 21.31
N ILE A 105 6.24 7.91 20.59
CA ILE A 105 7.56 8.03 19.94
C ILE A 105 8.66 7.97 20.98
N HIS A 106 8.52 8.67 22.12
CA HIS A 106 9.51 8.58 23.20
C HIS A 106 9.59 7.19 23.83
N GLN A 107 8.47 6.46 23.92
CA GLN A 107 8.44 5.10 24.46
C GLN A 107 9.02 4.05 23.49
N LEU A 108 8.79 4.22 22.19
CA LEU A 108 9.14 3.23 21.16
C LEU A 108 10.48 3.50 20.49
N VAL A 109 10.88 4.77 20.39
CA VAL A 109 12.10 5.22 19.72
C VAL A 109 12.90 6.08 20.70
N PRO A 110 13.78 5.47 21.51
CA PRO A 110 14.56 6.19 22.54
C PRO A 110 15.40 7.35 21.99
N ASN A 111 15.77 7.29 20.71
CA ASN A 111 16.55 8.32 20.03
C ASN A 111 15.70 9.49 19.50
N GLY A 112 14.37 9.45 19.72
CA GLY A 112 13.45 10.50 19.29
C GLY A 112 13.39 10.69 17.77
N GLN A 113 13.65 9.65 16.98
CA GLN A 113 13.59 9.74 15.52
C GLN A 113 12.19 9.36 15.02
N ASP A 114 11.69 10.12 14.06
CA ASP A 114 10.40 9.84 13.41
C ASP A 114 10.54 9.90 11.88
N THR A 115 9.72 9.11 11.19
CA THR A 115 9.71 8.98 9.73
C THR A 115 8.30 9.27 9.20
N GLN A 116 8.19 10.23 8.29
CA GLN A 116 6.91 10.68 7.73
C GLN A 116 7.00 10.83 6.21
N ASP A 117 5.87 10.62 5.53
CA ASP A 117 5.75 10.92 4.11
C ASP A 117 5.69 12.44 3.85
N ASN A 118 5.78 12.83 2.57
CA ASN A 118 5.90 14.23 2.16
C ASN A 118 4.55 14.95 1.95
N VAL A 119 3.47 14.50 2.60
CA VAL A 119 2.11 15.06 2.44
C VAL A 119 2.04 16.49 3.00
N SER A 120 1.17 17.32 2.43
CA SER A 120 1.07 18.76 2.75
C SER A 120 0.73 19.05 4.21
N SER A 121 -0.05 18.18 4.86
CA SER A 121 -0.38 18.27 6.30
C SER A 121 0.85 18.13 7.20
N HIS A 122 1.83 17.31 6.82
CA HIS A 122 3.07 17.08 7.58
C HIS A 122 4.05 18.26 7.47
N LYS A 123 3.95 19.04 6.38
CA LYS A 123 4.76 20.25 6.16
C LYS A 123 4.29 21.43 7.00
N TYR A 124 3.15 21.32 7.66
CA TYR A 124 2.57 22.41 8.42
C TYR A 124 3.49 22.85 9.57
N TRP A 125 3.72 24.16 9.65
CA TRP A 125 4.74 24.74 10.52
C TRP A 125 4.47 24.48 12.01
N LYS A 126 3.19 24.46 12.45
CA LYS A 126 2.85 24.16 13.84
C LYS A 126 3.26 22.74 14.23
N THR A 127 3.07 21.78 13.31
CA THR A 127 3.50 20.39 13.52
C THR A 127 5.02 20.29 13.65
N LYS A 128 5.77 20.97 12.79
CA LYS A 128 7.25 21.02 12.90
C LYS A 128 7.71 21.57 14.25
N ASN A 129 7.04 22.61 14.74
CA ASN A 129 7.35 23.21 16.03
C ASN A 129 7.05 22.25 17.19
N VAL A 130 5.98 21.45 17.08
CA VAL A 130 5.65 20.41 18.06
C VAL A 130 6.75 19.35 18.16
N PHE A 131 7.21 18.82 17.03
CA PHE A 131 8.31 17.85 17.03
C PHE A 131 9.60 18.44 17.59
N LYS A 132 9.96 19.66 17.17
CA LYS A 132 11.13 20.36 17.68
C LYS A 132 11.08 20.53 19.20
N ASN A 133 9.95 20.98 19.74
CA ASN A 133 9.78 21.18 21.18
C ASN A 133 9.78 19.87 21.97
N ALA A 134 9.39 18.76 21.33
CA ALA A 134 9.42 17.42 21.92
C ALA A 134 10.79 16.72 21.76
N ASN A 135 11.81 17.40 21.24
CA ASN A 135 13.11 16.83 20.90
C ASN A 135 12.99 15.60 19.96
N ILE A 136 12.05 15.65 19.02
CA ILE A 136 11.84 14.62 18.01
C ILE A 136 12.44 15.09 16.69
N PHE A 137 13.35 14.30 16.15
CA PHE A 137 13.99 14.52 14.86
C PHE A 137 13.23 13.78 13.75
N VAL A 138 12.53 14.54 12.91
CA VAL A 138 11.85 13.98 11.74
C VAL A 138 12.85 13.85 10.59
N LEU A 139 13.08 12.61 10.15
CA LEU A 139 13.98 12.30 9.04
C LEU A 139 13.43 12.84 7.72
N LYS A 140 14.29 13.48 6.92
CA LYS A 140 13.93 13.95 5.59
C LYS A 140 13.93 12.77 4.61
N TRP A 141 12.75 12.40 4.13
CA TRP A 141 12.57 11.40 3.09
C TRP A 141 12.65 12.02 1.68
N PRO A 142 13.27 11.33 0.70
CA PRO A 142 13.15 11.73 -0.70
C PRO A 142 11.68 11.67 -1.14
N ALA A 143 11.26 12.65 -1.94
CA ALA A 143 9.90 12.68 -2.47
C ALA A 143 9.66 11.48 -3.41
N GLN A 144 8.45 10.90 -3.37
CA GLN A 144 7.99 9.83 -4.27
C GLN A 144 8.70 8.46 -4.12
N SER A 145 9.04 8.05 -2.90
CA SER A 145 9.51 6.69 -2.62
C SER A 145 8.52 5.90 -1.75
N PRO A 146 7.32 5.55 -2.26
CA PRO A 146 6.34 4.75 -1.52
C PRO A 146 6.90 3.37 -1.13
N ASP A 147 7.82 2.82 -1.93
CA ASP A 147 8.47 1.53 -1.70
C ASP A 147 9.33 1.50 -0.42
N LEU A 148 9.73 2.68 0.08
CA LEU A 148 10.52 2.81 1.31
C LEU A 148 9.67 3.14 2.54
N ASN A 149 8.36 3.36 2.36
CA ASN A 149 7.48 3.66 3.48
C ASN A 149 7.06 2.36 4.17
N LEU A 150 7.70 2.04 5.29
CA LEU A 150 7.40 0.84 6.08
C LEU A 150 5.91 0.74 6.46
N ILE A 151 5.21 1.88 6.63
CA ILE A 151 3.79 1.89 6.99
C ILE A 151 2.89 1.37 5.85
N GLU A 152 3.26 1.54 4.58
CA GLU A 152 2.48 1.07 3.44
C GLU A 152 2.48 -0.46 3.38
N ASN A 153 3.62 -1.08 3.72
CA ASN A 153 3.73 -2.53 3.85
C ASN A 153 2.85 -3.05 4.99
N LEU A 154 2.90 -2.41 6.17
CA LEU A 154 2.03 -2.76 7.30
C LEU A 154 0.54 -2.66 6.91
N TRP A 155 0.12 -1.58 6.26
CA TRP A 155 -1.27 -1.43 5.79
C TRP A 155 -1.64 -2.45 4.73
N GLN A 156 -0.72 -2.78 3.82
CA GLN A 156 -0.95 -3.82 2.81
C GLN A 156 -1.21 -5.18 3.44
N ASP A 157 -0.48 -5.49 4.51
CA ASP A 157 -0.65 -6.73 5.23
C ASP A 157 -1.94 -6.74 6.07
N VAL A 158 -2.30 -5.64 6.75
CA VAL A 158 -3.61 -5.49 7.43
C VAL A 158 -4.76 -5.72 6.45
N LYS A 159 -4.71 -5.10 5.26
CA LYS A 159 -5.71 -5.31 4.20
C LYS A 159 -5.78 -6.77 3.75
N THR A 160 -4.63 -7.45 3.69
CA THR A 160 -4.55 -8.86 3.27
C THR A 160 -5.13 -9.79 4.34
N HIS A 161 -4.84 -9.53 5.61
CA HIS A 161 -5.42 -10.26 6.73
C HIS A 161 -6.94 -10.11 6.78
N LEU A 162 -7.45 -8.87 6.71
CA LEU A 162 -8.89 -8.60 6.71
C LEU A 162 -9.64 -9.26 5.55
N ARG A 163 -9.02 -9.34 4.37
CA ARG A 163 -9.61 -9.99 3.18
C ARG A 163 -9.55 -11.52 3.21
N SER A 164 -8.61 -12.08 3.96
CA SER A 164 -8.48 -13.53 4.14
C SER A 164 -9.38 -14.04 5.27
N SER A 165 -9.88 -13.16 6.13
CA SER A 165 -10.83 -13.50 7.19
C SER A 165 -12.19 -13.90 6.60
N PRO A 166 -12.85 -14.95 7.12
CA PRO A 166 -14.19 -15.34 6.66
C PRO A 166 -15.24 -14.25 6.90
N ASP A 167 -15.05 -13.42 7.93
CA ASP A 167 -15.97 -12.35 8.32
C ASP A 167 -15.47 -10.99 7.83
N LEU A 168 -15.90 -10.58 6.64
CA LEU A 168 -15.58 -9.26 6.10
C LEU A 168 -16.24 -8.14 6.93
N PRO A 169 -15.58 -6.98 7.07
CA PRO A 169 -16.16 -5.85 7.78
C PRO A 169 -17.38 -5.31 7.04
N THR A 170 -18.48 -5.10 7.78
CA THR A 170 -19.78 -4.65 7.22
C THR A 170 -20.10 -3.19 7.53
N SER A 171 -19.38 -2.57 8.47
CA SER A 171 -19.51 -1.17 8.87
C SER A 171 -18.14 -0.57 9.19
N ILE A 172 -18.07 0.76 9.31
CA ILE A 172 -16.83 1.46 9.73
C ILE A 172 -16.46 1.02 11.14
N GLU A 173 -17.45 0.90 12.03
CA GLU A 173 -17.26 0.43 13.41
C GLU A 173 -16.72 -1.00 13.46
N ASP A 174 -17.26 -1.91 12.64
CA ASP A 174 -16.77 -3.30 12.55
C ASP A 174 -15.35 -3.37 11.96
N LEU A 175 -15.04 -2.53 10.97
CA LEU A 175 -13.69 -2.39 10.44
C LEU A 175 -12.71 -1.90 11.52
N GLU A 176 -13.09 -0.89 12.30
CA GLU A 176 -12.26 -0.37 13.39
C GLU A 176 -11.98 -1.47 14.42
N ILE A 177 -13.00 -2.23 14.83
CA ILE A 177 -12.83 -3.35 15.78
C ILE A 177 -11.87 -4.41 15.22
N LYS A 178 -12.05 -4.80 13.95
CA LYS A 178 -11.22 -5.83 13.31
C LYS A 178 -9.78 -5.38 13.08
N VAL A 179 -9.55 -4.12 12.69
CA VAL A 179 -8.18 -3.56 12.56
C VAL A 179 -7.47 -3.52 13.91
N LYS A 180 -8.20 -3.24 14.99
CA LYS A 180 -7.66 -3.21 16.35
C LYS A 180 -7.42 -4.61 16.94
N ALA A 181 -8.09 -5.63 16.41
CA ALA A 181 -8.01 -7.02 16.87
C ALA A 181 -7.01 -7.90 16.09
N ALA A 182 -6.53 -7.44 14.93
CA ALA A 182 -5.52 -8.14 14.11
C ALA A 182 -4.19 -8.29 14.89
#